data_AF-A0A7L3SFM8-F1
#
_entry.id   AF-A0A7L3SFM8-F1
#
_cell.length_a   1.000
_cell.length_b   1.000
_cell.length_c   1.000
_cell.angle_alpha   90.00
_cell.angle_beta   90.00
_cell.angle_gamma   90.00
#
_symmetry.space_group_name_H-M   'P 1'
#
loop_
_entity.id
_entity.type
_entity.pdbx_description
1 polymer ?
#
loop_
_entity_poly.entity_id
_entity_poly.type
_entity_poly.pdbx_seq_one_letter_code
_entity_poly.pdbx_strand_id
1 'polypeptide(L)'
;QINFVACQLFALLAAFWFRIYLGPSHASSAVRHAFATLFGIYFAVFCFGWYSIHLFVLVMMNYGIMNMASIPNIHRYSFVVAMGYLTLCHISRIYIFHYGILTTDFSGPLMIITQKITTLACQLHDGIGRQAEELTAEQNRLAVKTRPSLLEYLSYLLNFMSIIAGPCSNYKDYIAFIEGRHVHMKLLEVNWKQKGYDRLPDPSPTGAVMYKLCITLVSLILFLTLTKNFPMAYIIDNEFLDKTPFLSRLGYLYVVTQAAKPKYYFAWTLADAVNNAAGYGFSGVDEKGTFRWDLLSNLNIWNIETATSFKMYIENWNIQTAAWLKRVCYDRAPWYPTALTFILSALWHGIYPGYYFTFLTGILITLAARAIRNNCRHYFLSSVPLKIAYDVVTWVATQLAVCYTVAPFVMLAVEPTIKFYK
;
A
#
# COMPACT_ATOMS: atom_id res chain seq x y z
N GLN A 1 -2.34 -1.23 19.81
CA GLN A 1 -2.52 0.11 19.19
C GLN A 1 -1.56 1.16 19.78
N ILE A 2 -1.41 1.28 21.11
CA ILE A 2 -0.43 2.21 21.72
C ILE A 2 1.00 1.92 21.25
N ASN A 3 1.44 0.64 21.28
CA ASN A 3 2.78 0.25 20.82
C ASN A 3 3.03 0.63 19.35
N PHE A 4 2.01 0.52 18.49
CA PHE A 4 2.11 0.91 17.08
C PHE A 4 2.39 2.41 16.93
N VAL A 5 1.62 3.26 17.62
CA VAL A 5 1.80 4.72 17.52
C VAL A 5 3.14 5.13 18.12
N ALA A 6 3.50 4.60 19.29
CA ALA A 6 4.78 4.87 19.93
C ALA A 6 5.95 4.45 19.04
N CYS A 7 5.86 3.27 18.42
CA CYS A 7 6.88 2.76 17.50
C CYS A 7 7.00 3.64 16.24
N GLN A 8 5.91 4.09 15.64
CA GLN A 8 5.94 4.98 14.47
C GLN A 8 6.54 6.36 14.81
N LEU A 9 6.23 6.92 15.98
CA LEU A 9 6.83 8.18 16.44
C LEU A 9 8.33 8.03 16.70
N PHE A 10 8.75 6.93 17.34
CA PHE A 10 10.17 6.65 17.52
C PHE A 10 10.87 6.35 16.19
N ALA A 11 10.21 5.66 15.26
CA ALA A 11 10.71 5.42 13.91
C ALA A 11 10.96 6.75 13.16
N LEU A 12 10.09 7.74 13.33
CA LEU A 12 10.28 9.07 12.75
C LEU A 12 11.55 9.76 13.28
N LEU A 13 11.79 9.70 14.59
CA LEU A 13 13.01 10.23 15.19
C LEU A 13 14.26 9.46 14.71
N ALA A 14 14.17 8.13 14.71
CA ALA A 14 15.24 7.27 14.21
C ALA A 14 15.53 7.51 12.71
N ALA A 15 14.52 7.87 11.91
CA ALA A 15 14.66 8.20 10.50
C ALA A 15 15.45 9.49 10.27
N PHE A 16 15.14 10.55 11.02
CA PHE A 16 15.97 11.78 10.98
C PHE A 16 17.41 11.51 11.42
N TRP A 17 17.57 10.76 12.51
CA TRP A 17 18.90 10.38 13.01
C TRP A 17 19.67 9.56 11.96
N PHE A 18 19.02 8.58 11.33
CA PHE A 18 19.58 7.77 10.25
C PHE A 18 20.04 8.62 9.07
N ARG A 19 19.23 9.62 8.64
CA ARG A 19 19.61 10.52 7.55
C ARG A 19 20.81 11.39 7.91
N ILE A 20 20.83 11.95 9.11
CA ILE A 20 21.85 12.93 9.54
C ILE A 20 23.19 12.25 9.85
N TYR A 21 23.17 11.17 10.64
CA TYR A 21 24.40 10.56 11.17
C TYR A 21 24.85 9.33 10.38
N LEU A 22 23.93 8.63 9.71
CA LEU A 22 24.23 7.47 8.86
C LEU A 22 23.97 7.78 7.38
N GLY A 23 24.17 9.04 6.98
CA GLY A 23 24.18 9.43 5.57
C GLY A 23 25.27 8.68 4.79
N PRO A 24 25.14 8.55 3.46
CA PRO A 24 26.11 7.82 2.63
C PRO A 24 27.55 8.38 2.69
N SER A 25 27.71 9.65 3.10
CA SER A 25 29.00 10.29 3.35
C SER A 25 29.63 9.92 4.70
N HIS A 26 28.85 9.41 5.65
CA HIS A 26 29.26 9.17 7.03
C HIS A 26 29.34 7.67 7.39
N ALA A 27 28.61 6.82 6.68
CA ALA A 27 28.55 5.39 6.96
C ALA A 27 28.54 4.55 5.67
N SER A 28 29.18 3.38 5.73
CA SER A 28 29.15 2.41 4.63
C SER A 28 27.75 1.83 4.42
N SER A 29 27.45 1.35 3.20
CA SER A 29 26.18 0.69 2.90
C SER A 29 25.90 -0.49 3.84
N ALA A 30 26.93 -1.24 4.24
CA ALA A 30 26.78 -2.36 5.18
C ALA A 30 26.29 -1.90 6.56
N VAL A 31 26.84 -0.82 7.11
CA VAL A 31 26.39 -0.24 8.39
C VAL A 31 24.96 0.27 8.28
N ARG A 32 24.64 0.96 7.18
CA ARG A 32 23.27 1.45 6.93
C ARG A 32 22.26 0.31 6.81
N HIS A 33 22.61 -0.76 6.10
CA HIS A 33 21.79 -1.97 6.01
C HIS A 33 21.58 -2.61 7.38
N ALA A 34 22.66 -2.83 8.14
CA ALA A 34 22.62 -3.45 9.45
C ALA A 34 21.77 -2.64 10.43
N PHE A 35 21.97 -1.32 10.49
CA PHE A 35 21.17 -0.43 11.33
C PHE A 35 19.68 -0.53 10.98
N ALA A 36 19.35 -0.43 9.68
CA ALA A 36 17.97 -0.48 9.23
C ALA A 36 17.28 -1.79 9.62
N THR A 37 17.98 -2.92 9.48
CA THR A 37 17.53 -4.26 9.85
C THR A 37 17.36 -4.41 11.36
N LEU A 38 18.36 -4.04 12.16
CA LEU A 38 18.36 -4.25 13.62
C LEU A 38 17.23 -3.47 14.29
N PHE A 39 17.02 -2.21 13.89
CA PHE A 39 15.90 -1.41 14.40
C PHE A 39 14.54 -1.98 13.97
N GLY A 40 14.43 -2.50 12.74
CA GLY A 40 13.17 -3.08 12.29
C GLY A 40 12.85 -4.42 12.95
N ILE A 41 13.86 -5.26 13.23
CA ILE A 41 13.72 -6.45 14.08
C ILE A 41 13.24 -6.03 15.48
N TYR A 42 13.90 -5.04 16.09
CA TYR A 42 13.52 -4.53 17.41
C TYR A 42 12.06 -4.03 17.41
N PHE A 43 11.65 -3.26 16.41
CA PHE A 43 10.26 -2.77 16.29
C PHE A 43 9.25 -3.89 16.10
N ALA A 44 9.57 -4.90 15.30
CA ALA A 44 8.71 -6.06 15.13
C ALA A 44 8.52 -6.82 16.46
N VAL A 45 9.61 -7.08 17.19
CA VAL A 45 9.54 -7.77 18.49
C VAL A 45 8.81 -6.91 19.54
N PHE A 46 9.09 -5.61 19.60
CA PHE A 46 8.43 -4.69 20.52
C PHE A 46 6.91 -4.58 20.27
N CYS A 47 6.50 -4.48 19.00
CA CYS A 47 5.08 -4.34 18.66
C CYS A 47 4.29 -5.65 18.82
N PHE A 48 4.90 -6.79 18.49
CA PHE A 48 4.16 -8.05 18.30
C PHE A 48 4.62 -9.20 19.20
N GLY A 49 5.66 -9.01 20.02
CA GLY A 49 6.17 -10.03 20.93
C GLY A 49 6.55 -11.32 20.20
N TRP A 50 6.18 -12.48 20.76
CA TRP A 50 6.45 -13.79 20.19
C TRP A 50 5.87 -14.01 18.79
N TYR A 51 4.77 -13.35 18.44
CA TYR A 51 4.17 -13.47 17.10
C TYR A 51 5.07 -12.91 15.98
N SER A 52 6.06 -12.07 16.31
CA SER A 52 7.06 -11.60 15.35
C SER A 52 7.87 -12.73 14.71
N ILE A 53 7.93 -13.92 15.34
CA ILE A 53 8.60 -15.10 14.79
C ILE A 53 8.06 -15.49 13.41
N HIS A 54 6.77 -15.29 13.15
CA HIS A 54 6.14 -15.58 11.85
C HIS A 54 6.74 -14.72 10.73
N LEU A 55 7.12 -13.47 11.03
CA LEU A 55 7.78 -12.58 10.08
C LEU A 55 9.16 -13.15 9.71
N PHE A 56 9.95 -13.54 10.70
CA PHE A 56 11.31 -14.05 10.50
C PHE A 56 11.32 -15.40 9.79
N VAL A 57 10.40 -16.31 10.15
CA VAL A 57 10.24 -17.59 9.48
C VAL A 57 9.93 -17.39 8.00
N LEU A 58 8.96 -16.54 7.66
CA LEU A 58 8.59 -16.28 6.26
C LEU A 58 9.76 -15.69 5.45
N VAL A 59 10.47 -14.72 6.05
CA VAL A 59 11.64 -14.06 5.47
C VAL A 59 12.73 -15.10 5.17
N MET A 60 13.09 -15.93 6.15
CA MET A 60 14.17 -16.91 6.00
C MET A 60 13.81 -18.06 5.06
N MET A 61 12.58 -18.57 5.12
CA MET A 61 12.09 -19.59 4.18
C MET A 61 12.21 -19.12 2.73
N ASN A 62 11.80 -17.88 2.44
CA ASN A 62 11.89 -17.32 1.09
C ASN A 62 13.32 -16.99 0.66
N TYR A 63 14.22 -16.65 1.60
CA TYR A 63 15.64 -16.52 1.27
C TYR A 63 16.23 -17.87 0.83
N GLY A 64 15.84 -18.96 1.49
CA GLY A 64 16.21 -20.32 1.08
C GLY A 64 15.73 -20.62 -0.35
N ILE A 65 14.46 -20.36 -0.65
CA ILE A 65 13.90 -20.52 -2.00
C ILE A 65 14.66 -19.69 -3.02
N MET A 66 14.97 -18.43 -2.72
CA MET A 66 15.67 -17.53 -3.63
C MET A 66 17.06 -18.04 -4.03
N ASN A 67 17.73 -18.76 -3.13
CA ASN A 67 19.07 -19.31 -3.38
C ASN A 67 19.04 -20.70 -4.00
N MET A 68 18.05 -21.53 -3.67
CA MET A 68 17.98 -22.93 -4.07
C MET A 68 17.14 -23.18 -5.34
N ALA A 69 16.10 -22.37 -5.57
CA ALA A 69 15.22 -22.56 -6.71
C ALA A 69 15.90 -22.23 -8.03
N SER A 70 15.49 -22.92 -9.10
CA SER A 70 15.85 -22.53 -10.46
C SER A 70 15.21 -21.18 -10.81
N ILE A 71 15.92 -20.37 -11.60
CA ILE A 71 15.51 -19.01 -11.94
C ILE A 71 14.09 -18.96 -12.55
N PRO A 72 13.66 -19.86 -13.47
CA PRO A 72 12.30 -19.84 -14.01
C PRO A 72 11.20 -20.04 -12.95
N ASN A 73 11.50 -20.71 -11.83
CA ASN A 73 10.50 -21.07 -10.81
C ASN A 73 10.57 -20.25 -9.52
N ILE A 74 11.61 -19.41 -9.36
CA ILE A 74 11.84 -18.62 -8.13
C ILE A 74 10.59 -17.83 -7.71
N HIS A 75 9.96 -17.12 -8.64
CA HIS A 75 8.77 -16.31 -8.37
C HIS A 75 7.55 -17.16 -7.99
N ARG A 76 7.38 -18.34 -8.61
CA ARG A 76 6.26 -19.26 -8.33
C ARG A 76 6.37 -19.86 -6.93
N TYR A 77 7.54 -20.41 -6.60
CA TYR A 77 7.77 -21.01 -5.29
C TYR A 77 7.71 -19.97 -4.18
N SER A 78 8.33 -18.80 -4.38
CA SER A 78 8.23 -17.70 -3.41
C SER A 78 6.78 -17.23 -3.24
N PHE A 79 6.01 -17.14 -4.31
CA PHE A 79 4.60 -16.76 -4.23
C PHE A 79 3.76 -17.77 -3.45
N VAL A 80 3.86 -19.05 -3.79
CA VAL A 80 3.10 -20.12 -3.11
C VAL A 80 3.45 -20.17 -1.61
N VAL A 81 4.73 -20.11 -1.27
CA VAL A 81 5.16 -20.14 0.14
C VAL A 81 4.75 -18.85 0.86
N ALA A 82 4.94 -17.67 0.26
CA ALA A 82 4.60 -16.40 0.90
C ALA A 82 3.09 -16.25 1.14
N MET A 83 2.27 -16.52 0.12
CA MET A 83 0.81 -16.44 0.23
C MET A 83 0.23 -17.58 1.07
N GLY A 84 0.76 -18.80 0.93
CA GLY A 84 0.34 -19.96 1.72
C GLY A 84 0.60 -19.77 3.21
N TYR A 85 1.80 -19.35 3.58
CA TYR A 85 2.15 -19.07 4.97
C TYR A 85 1.32 -17.93 5.55
N LEU A 86 1.13 -16.83 4.79
CA LEU A 86 0.24 -15.73 5.18
C LEU A 86 -1.19 -16.23 5.43
N THR A 87 -1.71 -17.12 4.57
CA THR A 87 -3.04 -17.72 4.72
C THR A 87 -3.13 -18.56 5.99
N LEU A 88 -2.12 -19.39 6.29
CA LEU A 88 -2.06 -20.18 7.52
C LEU A 88 -2.05 -19.28 8.77
N CYS A 89 -1.30 -18.17 8.74
CA CYS A 89 -1.33 -17.18 9.81
C CYS A 89 -2.70 -16.51 9.95
N HIS A 90 -3.37 -16.18 8.84
CA HIS A 90 -4.74 -15.65 8.87
C HIS A 90 -5.75 -16.63 9.45
N ILE A 91 -5.62 -17.93 9.14
CA ILE A 91 -6.44 -19.01 9.72
C ILE A 91 -6.18 -19.10 11.23
N SER A 92 -4.91 -19.20 11.62
CA SER A 92 -4.50 -19.27 13.03
C SER A 92 -5.03 -18.08 13.83
N ARG A 93 -5.00 -16.87 13.25
CA ARG A 93 -5.54 -15.66 13.87
C ARG A 93 -7.00 -15.79 14.27
N ILE A 94 -7.85 -16.44 13.45
CA ILE A 94 -9.28 -16.59 13.77
C ILE A 94 -9.49 -17.37 15.07
N TYR A 95 -8.62 -18.32 15.36
CA TYR A 95 -8.71 -19.14 16.57
C TYR A 95 -8.04 -18.49 17.79
N ILE A 96 -7.07 -17.61 17.57
CA ILE A 96 -6.29 -16.95 18.64
C ILE A 96 -6.92 -15.63 19.08
N PHE A 97 -7.44 -14.84 18.13
CA PHE A 97 -8.01 -13.53 18.40
C PHE A 97 -9.52 -13.58 18.26
N HIS A 98 -10.23 -12.86 19.14
CA HIS A 98 -11.68 -12.78 19.08
C HIS A 98 -12.16 -12.27 17.71
N TYR A 99 -13.06 -13.04 17.10
CA TYR A 99 -13.65 -12.75 15.81
C TYR A 99 -14.21 -11.33 15.76
N GLY A 100 -13.84 -10.54 14.75
CA GLY A 100 -14.40 -9.21 14.50
C GLY A 100 -13.66 -8.03 15.14
N ILE A 101 -12.60 -8.24 15.95
CA ILE A 101 -11.78 -7.12 16.44
C ILE A 101 -10.65 -6.83 15.45
N LEU A 102 -10.73 -5.69 14.73
CA LEU A 102 -9.61 -5.14 13.96
C LEU A 102 -8.51 -4.62 14.91
N THR A 103 -7.75 -5.53 15.51
CA THR A 103 -6.53 -5.17 16.24
C THR A 103 -5.36 -5.04 15.29
N THR A 104 -4.45 -4.10 15.58
CA THR A 104 -3.15 -4.06 14.92
C THR A 104 -2.35 -5.27 15.40
N ASP A 105 -2.35 -6.32 14.60
CA ASP A 105 -1.69 -7.59 14.89
C ASP A 105 -0.47 -7.80 13.97
N PHE A 106 0.22 -8.93 14.16
CA PHE A 106 1.40 -9.30 13.37
C PHE A 106 1.10 -9.56 11.88
N SER A 107 -0.18 -9.73 11.50
CA SER A 107 -0.57 -10.01 10.12
C SER A 107 -0.36 -8.81 9.20
N GLY A 108 -0.49 -7.58 9.71
CA GLY A 108 -0.22 -6.35 8.94
C GLY A 108 1.21 -6.29 8.39
N PRO A 109 2.25 -6.36 9.24
CA PRO A 109 3.64 -6.52 8.82
C PRO A 109 3.87 -7.73 7.90
N LEU A 110 3.25 -8.87 8.21
CA LEU A 110 3.40 -10.10 7.42
C LEU A 110 2.87 -9.89 5.99
N MET A 111 1.74 -9.21 5.84
CA MET A 111 1.15 -8.82 4.56
C MET A 111 2.13 -7.96 3.76
N ILE A 112 2.78 -6.96 4.36
CA ILE A 112 3.80 -6.11 3.69
C ILE A 112 5.04 -6.92 3.29
N ILE A 113 5.52 -7.81 4.17
CA ILE A 113 6.65 -8.71 3.85
C ILE A 113 6.31 -9.62 2.67
N THR A 114 5.11 -10.20 2.63
CA THR A 114 4.63 -11.01 1.50
C THR A 114 4.66 -10.23 0.19
N GLN A 115 4.24 -8.95 0.19
CA GLN A 115 4.33 -8.10 -1.00
C GLN A 115 5.78 -7.91 -1.44
N LYS A 116 6.67 -7.59 -0.51
CA LYS A 116 8.09 -7.30 -0.81
C LYS A 116 8.83 -8.55 -1.30
N ILE A 117 8.57 -9.71 -0.69
CA ILE A 117 9.12 -11.01 -1.11
C ILE A 117 8.68 -11.35 -2.53
N THR A 118 7.37 -11.33 -2.80
CA THR A 118 6.85 -11.72 -4.12
C THR A 118 7.23 -10.74 -5.22
N THR A 119 7.32 -9.44 -4.88
CA THR A 119 7.86 -8.41 -5.77
C THR A 119 9.31 -8.72 -6.14
N LEU A 120 10.18 -8.96 -5.16
CA LEU A 120 11.59 -9.25 -5.39
C LEU A 120 11.79 -10.54 -6.18
N ALA A 121 11.03 -11.60 -5.88
CA ALA A 121 11.11 -12.85 -6.61
C ALA A 121 10.70 -12.68 -8.09
N CYS A 122 9.68 -11.87 -8.38
CA CYS A 122 9.32 -11.49 -9.75
C CYS A 122 10.42 -10.66 -10.43
N GLN A 123 11.01 -9.70 -9.74
CA GLN A 123 12.09 -8.86 -10.26
C GLN A 123 13.36 -9.65 -10.59
N LEU A 124 13.68 -10.68 -9.79
CA LEU A 124 14.78 -11.61 -10.04
C LEU A 124 14.51 -12.53 -11.23
N HIS A 125 13.28 -13.06 -11.31
CA HIS A 125 12.87 -13.86 -12.46
C HIS A 125 13.00 -13.05 -13.76
N ASP A 126 12.54 -11.79 -13.76
CA ASP A 126 12.63 -10.93 -14.93
C ASP A 126 14.07 -10.55 -15.26
N GLY A 127 14.94 -10.33 -14.26
CA GLY A 127 16.30 -9.85 -14.49
C GLY A 127 17.35 -10.91 -14.80
N ILE A 128 17.16 -12.14 -14.31
CA ILE A 128 18.09 -13.26 -14.54
C ILE A 128 17.52 -14.26 -15.55
N GLY A 129 16.19 -14.44 -15.57
CA GLY A 129 15.54 -15.53 -16.29
C GLY A 129 14.92 -15.15 -17.63
N ARG A 130 14.90 -13.86 -17.98
CA ARG A 130 14.23 -13.36 -19.19
C ARG A 130 15.12 -12.38 -19.94
N GLN A 131 14.92 -12.33 -21.25
CA GLN A 131 15.62 -11.40 -22.13
C GLN A 131 14.96 -10.01 -22.09
N ALA A 132 15.77 -8.96 -22.28
CA ALA A 132 15.34 -7.57 -22.14
C ALA A 132 14.20 -7.20 -23.10
N GLU A 133 14.17 -7.83 -24.27
CA GLU A 133 13.21 -7.62 -25.35
C GLU A 133 11.82 -8.19 -25.03
N GLU A 134 11.74 -9.16 -24.12
CA GLU A 134 10.47 -9.75 -23.67
C GLU A 134 9.82 -8.97 -22.52
N LEU A 135 10.57 -8.04 -21.92
CA LEU A 135 10.13 -7.29 -20.76
C LEU A 135 9.40 -6.01 -21.18
N THR A 136 8.34 -5.67 -20.46
CA THR A 136 7.79 -4.31 -20.54
C THR A 136 8.84 -3.30 -20.05
N ALA A 137 8.73 -2.03 -20.46
CA ALA A 137 9.63 -0.99 -20.00
C ALA A 137 9.70 -0.89 -18.46
N GLU A 138 8.56 -1.09 -17.77
CA GLU A 138 8.50 -1.11 -16.30
C GLU A 138 9.23 -2.33 -15.71
N GLN A 139 9.00 -3.53 -16.26
CA GLN A 139 9.68 -4.76 -15.83
C GLN A 139 11.19 -4.65 -16.01
N ASN A 140 11.64 -4.16 -17.16
CA ASN A 140 13.06 -3.97 -17.46
C ASN A 140 13.73 -2.98 -16.47
N ARG A 141 13.07 -1.85 -16.20
CA ARG A 141 13.56 -0.85 -15.23
C ARG A 141 13.76 -1.44 -13.83
N LEU A 142 12.86 -2.31 -13.41
CA LEU A 142 12.81 -2.92 -12.08
C LEU A 142 13.52 -4.28 -11.98
N ALA A 143 14.00 -4.82 -13.10
CA ALA A 143 14.66 -6.12 -13.16
C ALA A 143 15.90 -6.16 -12.28
N VAL A 144 16.05 -7.24 -11.51
CA VAL A 144 17.18 -7.48 -10.60
C VAL A 144 18.04 -8.58 -11.21
N LYS A 145 19.26 -8.22 -11.58
CA LYS A 145 20.18 -9.10 -12.35
C LYS A 145 21.08 -9.96 -11.47
N THR A 146 21.09 -9.73 -10.16
CA THR A 146 21.96 -10.43 -9.20
C THR A 146 21.15 -10.81 -7.96
N ARG A 147 21.45 -11.98 -7.39
CA ARG A 147 20.80 -12.39 -6.13
C ARG A 147 21.27 -11.45 -5.00
N PRO A 148 20.35 -10.95 -4.17
CA PRO A 148 20.69 -10.16 -2.98
C PRO A 148 21.58 -10.96 -2.02
N SER A 149 22.54 -10.31 -1.39
CA SER A 149 23.16 -10.85 -0.18
C SER A 149 22.13 -10.98 0.95
N LEU A 150 22.43 -11.79 1.96
CA LEU A 150 21.55 -11.94 3.13
C LEU A 150 21.31 -10.59 3.82
N LEU A 151 22.34 -9.76 3.94
CA LEU A 151 22.23 -8.45 4.59
C LEU A 151 21.31 -7.51 3.81
N GLU A 152 21.46 -7.41 2.49
CA GLU A 152 20.58 -6.60 1.64
C GLU A 152 19.13 -7.11 1.67
N TYR A 153 18.94 -8.43 1.64
CA TYR A 153 17.63 -9.06 1.70
C TYR A 153 16.92 -8.80 3.03
N LEU A 154 17.61 -9.04 4.15
CA LEU A 154 17.07 -8.78 5.49
C LEU A 154 16.78 -7.28 5.66
N SER A 155 17.68 -6.41 5.20
CA SER A 155 17.49 -4.97 5.26
C SER A 155 16.31 -4.52 4.42
N TYR A 156 16.18 -5.01 3.19
CA TYR A 156 15.04 -4.70 2.35
C TYR A 156 13.75 -5.13 3.00
N LEU A 157 13.62 -6.33 3.56
CA LEU A 157 12.35 -6.81 4.13
C LEU A 157 12.05 -6.24 5.53
N LEU A 158 13.05 -6.19 6.39
CA LEU A 158 12.94 -5.89 7.82
C LEU A 158 13.44 -4.49 8.19
N ASN A 159 13.46 -3.52 7.26
CA ASN A 159 13.83 -2.16 7.63
C ASN A 159 12.79 -1.51 8.57
N PHE A 160 13.28 -0.77 9.55
CA PHE A 160 12.44 -0.07 10.53
C PHE A 160 11.47 0.94 9.92
N MET A 161 11.79 1.49 8.74
CA MET A 161 10.98 2.51 8.07
C MET A 161 9.65 1.96 7.54
N SER A 162 9.59 0.66 7.19
CA SER A 162 8.40 0.06 6.54
C SER A 162 7.85 -1.18 7.22
N ILE A 163 8.56 -1.78 8.19
CA ILE A 163 8.19 -3.07 8.78
C ILE A 163 6.80 -3.07 9.45
N ILE A 164 6.38 -1.96 10.05
CA ILE A 164 5.15 -1.91 10.85
C ILE A 164 3.89 -1.71 10.00
N ALA A 165 3.93 -0.80 9.02
CA ALA A 165 2.73 -0.38 8.27
C ALA A 165 2.96 -0.22 6.75
N GLY A 166 4.10 -0.71 6.25
CA GLY A 166 4.56 -0.36 4.91
C GLY A 166 5.11 1.06 4.86
N PRO A 167 5.16 1.69 3.67
CA PRO A 167 4.69 1.19 2.37
C PRO A 167 5.55 0.05 1.81
N CYS A 168 4.99 -0.72 0.87
CA CYS A 168 5.77 -1.61 0.01
C CYS A 168 6.65 -0.75 -0.94
N SER A 169 7.84 -1.22 -1.27
CA SER A 169 8.75 -0.54 -2.21
C SER A 169 9.44 -1.56 -3.10
N ASN A 170 10.05 -1.12 -4.21
CA ASN A 170 10.84 -2.02 -5.04
C ASN A 170 12.24 -2.22 -4.46
N TYR A 171 12.80 -3.41 -4.64
CA TYR A 171 14.13 -3.74 -4.14
C TYR A 171 15.22 -2.80 -4.69
N LYS A 172 15.21 -2.54 -6.00
CA LYS A 172 16.21 -1.67 -6.65
C LYS A 172 16.18 -0.23 -6.13
N ASP A 173 14.98 0.31 -5.88
CA ASP A 173 14.82 1.65 -5.30
C ASP A 173 15.40 1.66 -3.86
N TYR A 174 15.16 0.61 -3.07
CA TYR A 174 15.67 0.47 -1.70
C TYR A 174 17.20 0.39 -1.64
N ILE A 175 17.81 -0.45 -2.49
CA ILE A 175 19.28 -0.56 -2.55
C ILE A 175 19.91 0.76 -2.97
N ALA A 176 19.38 1.42 -4.01
CA ALA A 176 19.86 2.74 -4.42
C ALA A 176 19.75 3.78 -3.30
N PHE A 177 18.75 3.67 -2.42
CA PHE A 177 18.61 4.54 -1.25
C PHE A 177 19.69 4.28 -0.19
N ILE A 178 19.90 3.02 0.19
CA ILE A 178 20.92 2.65 1.19
C ILE A 178 22.34 2.96 0.69
N GLU A 179 22.58 2.88 -0.61
CA GLU A 179 23.87 3.24 -1.22
C GLU A 179 24.01 4.74 -1.51
N GLY A 180 22.94 5.54 -1.35
CA GLY A 180 22.98 6.99 -1.60
C GLY A 180 22.92 7.40 -3.08
N ARG A 181 22.60 6.48 -3.99
CA ARG A 181 22.50 6.75 -5.45
C ARG A 181 21.09 7.13 -5.91
N HIS A 182 20.08 6.94 -5.07
CA HIS A 182 18.66 7.12 -5.42
C HIS A 182 18.30 8.50 -5.99
N VAL A 183 18.76 9.61 -5.39
CA VAL A 183 18.46 10.97 -5.89
C VAL A 183 18.95 11.14 -7.32
N HIS A 184 20.21 10.77 -7.58
CA HIS A 184 20.80 10.84 -8.91
C HIS A 184 20.01 10.01 -9.93
N MET A 185 19.68 8.76 -9.58
CA MET A 185 18.89 7.89 -10.44
C MET A 185 17.52 8.50 -10.79
N LYS A 186 16.81 9.06 -9.81
CA LYS A 186 15.49 9.67 -10.04
C LYS A 186 15.57 10.95 -10.89
N LEU A 187 16.62 11.75 -10.73
CA LEU A 187 16.84 12.93 -11.57
C LEU A 187 17.18 12.57 -13.03
N LEU A 188 17.93 11.48 -13.24
CA LEU A 188 18.18 10.95 -14.58
C LEU A 188 16.88 10.40 -15.23
N GLU A 189 16.04 9.69 -14.47
CA GLU A 189 14.76 9.17 -14.97
C GLU A 189 13.83 10.28 -15.52
N VAL A 190 13.94 11.50 -15.00
CA VAL A 190 13.13 12.66 -15.43
C VAL A 190 13.89 13.63 -16.36
N ASN A 191 15.04 13.23 -16.90
CA ASN A 191 15.89 14.06 -17.76
C ASN A 191 16.17 15.46 -17.17
N TRP A 192 16.39 15.52 -15.86
CA TRP A 192 16.62 16.79 -15.18
C TRP A 192 17.89 17.47 -15.69
N LYS A 193 17.78 18.75 -16.06
CA LYS A 193 18.91 19.58 -16.48
C LYS A 193 19.46 20.33 -15.26
N GLN A 194 20.78 20.29 -15.10
CA GLN A 194 21.52 20.96 -14.04
C GLN A 194 21.43 22.49 -14.18
N LYS A 195 20.33 23.08 -13.73
CA LYS A 195 20.13 24.54 -13.70
C LYS A 195 20.69 25.10 -12.40
N GLY A 196 21.89 25.68 -12.44
CA GLY A 196 22.45 26.46 -11.32
C GLY A 196 22.92 25.65 -10.12
N TYR A 197 23.25 24.37 -10.29
CA TYR A 197 23.86 23.54 -9.25
C TYR A 197 25.26 23.11 -9.68
N ASP A 198 26.27 23.36 -8.84
CA ASP A 198 27.65 22.93 -9.12
C ASP A 198 27.88 21.44 -8.78
N ARG A 199 26.98 20.85 -7.98
CA ARG A 199 27.01 19.46 -7.51
C ARG A 199 25.61 18.85 -7.57
N LEU A 200 25.53 17.52 -7.44
CA LEU A 200 24.26 16.82 -7.26
C LEU A 200 23.47 17.43 -6.10
N PRO A 201 22.18 17.80 -6.29
CA PRO A 201 21.39 18.38 -5.22
C PRO A 201 21.15 17.37 -4.09
N ASP A 202 21.20 17.85 -2.84
CA ASP A 202 20.71 17.11 -1.65
C ASP A 202 19.35 17.70 -1.24
N PRO A 203 18.23 17.19 -1.79
CA PRO A 203 16.91 17.74 -1.52
C PRO A 203 16.55 17.53 -0.04
N SER A 204 16.09 18.60 0.61
CA SER A 204 15.61 18.51 2.00
C SER A 204 14.20 17.90 2.07
N PRO A 205 13.96 16.87 2.90
CA PRO A 205 12.64 16.28 3.07
C PRO A 205 11.74 17.08 4.01
N THR A 206 12.26 18.07 4.74
CA THR A 206 11.57 18.69 5.88
C THR A 206 10.18 19.23 5.53
N GLY A 207 10.04 19.94 4.41
CA GLY A 207 8.73 20.47 3.99
C GLY A 207 7.70 19.36 3.72
N ALA A 208 8.11 18.29 3.04
CA ALA A 208 7.26 17.16 2.76
C ALA A 208 6.89 16.38 4.05
N VAL A 209 7.84 16.22 4.97
CA VAL A 209 7.58 15.57 6.27
C VAL A 209 6.60 16.41 7.09
N MET A 210 6.81 17.72 7.22
CA MET A 210 5.90 18.61 7.97
C MET A 210 4.49 18.59 7.39
N TYR A 211 4.34 18.66 6.07
CA TYR A 211 3.05 18.53 5.41
C TYR A 211 2.36 17.20 5.76
N LYS A 212 3.08 16.07 5.67
CA LYS A 212 2.54 14.75 6.00
C LYS A 212 2.17 14.63 7.48
N LEU A 213 2.97 15.20 8.39
CA LEU A 213 2.64 15.23 9.83
C LEU A 213 1.38 16.05 10.12
N CYS A 214 1.16 17.18 9.42
CA CYS A 214 -0.09 17.92 9.52
C CYS A 214 -1.29 17.06 9.08
N ILE A 215 -1.19 16.35 7.96
CA ILE A 215 -2.24 15.43 7.48
C ILE A 215 -2.47 14.30 8.49
N THR A 216 -1.42 13.70 9.05
CA THR A 216 -1.50 12.68 10.09
C THR A 216 -2.25 13.19 11.32
N LEU A 217 -1.94 14.40 11.81
CA LEU A 217 -2.60 15.00 12.97
C LEU A 217 -4.09 15.26 12.71
N VAL A 218 -4.42 15.90 11.58
CA VAL A 218 -5.82 16.15 11.20
C VAL A 218 -6.59 14.85 11.07
N SER A 219 -6.02 13.84 10.41
CA SER A 219 -6.65 12.53 10.23
C SER A 219 -6.87 11.80 11.56
N LEU A 220 -5.94 11.93 12.50
CA LEU A 220 -6.08 11.35 13.83
C LEU A 220 -7.23 12.01 14.61
N ILE A 221 -7.31 13.34 14.61
CA ILE A 221 -8.40 14.08 15.25
C ILE A 221 -9.75 13.69 14.65
N LEU A 222 -9.86 13.66 13.31
CA LEU A 222 -11.07 13.23 12.63
C LEU A 222 -11.44 11.78 12.97
N PHE A 223 -10.46 10.87 13.00
CA PHE A 223 -10.71 9.48 13.38
C PHE A 223 -11.28 9.35 14.81
N LEU A 224 -10.63 10.02 15.79
CA LEU A 224 -11.02 9.92 17.20
C LEU A 224 -12.39 10.57 17.49
N THR A 225 -12.78 11.57 16.71
CA THR A 225 -14.06 12.28 16.84
C THR A 225 -15.20 11.61 16.07
N LEU A 226 -15.00 11.31 14.77
CA LEU A 226 -16.06 10.85 13.87
C LEU A 226 -16.44 9.39 14.08
N THR A 227 -15.47 8.50 14.30
CA THR A 227 -15.76 7.05 14.40
C THR A 227 -16.65 6.70 15.60
N LYS A 228 -16.59 7.48 16.69
CA LYS A 228 -17.47 7.30 17.85
C LYS A 228 -18.91 7.73 17.56
N ASN A 229 -19.08 8.80 16.79
CA ASN A 229 -20.38 9.38 16.48
C ASN A 229 -21.12 8.63 15.35
N PHE A 230 -20.38 7.95 14.48
CA PHE A 230 -20.92 7.20 13.35
C PHE A 230 -20.41 5.74 13.38
N PRO A 231 -21.02 4.87 14.19
CA PRO A 231 -20.62 3.48 14.28
C PRO A 231 -21.07 2.69 13.04
N MET A 232 -20.13 1.93 12.45
CA MET A 232 -20.40 1.04 11.31
C MET A 232 -21.48 -0.01 11.60
N ALA A 233 -21.63 -0.46 12.85
CA ALA A 233 -22.62 -1.45 13.23
C ALA A 233 -24.08 -0.98 13.00
N TYR A 234 -24.32 0.34 12.93
CA TYR A 234 -25.67 0.86 12.75
C TYR A 234 -26.23 0.61 11.34
N ILE A 235 -25.38 0.43 10.32
CA ILE A 235 -25.84 0.18 8.94
C ILE A 235 -26.56 -1.16 8.76
N ILE A 236 -26.42 -2.05 9.73
CA ILE A 236 -27.05 -3.38 9.78
C ILE A 236 -28.03 -3.50 10.94
N ASP A 237 -28.36 -2.41 11.62
CA ASP A 237 -29.35 -2.41 12.69
C ASP A 237 -30.75 -2.71 12.11
N ASN A 238 -31.53 -3.56 12.80
CA ASN A 238 -32.84 -3.98 12.27
C ASN A 238 -33.80 -2.78 12.14
N GLU A 239 -33.86 -1.94 13.16
CA GLU A 239 -34.75 -0.79 13.15
C GLU A 239 -34.36 0.21 12.07
N PHE A 240 -33.06 0.43 11.88
CA PHE A 240 -32.55 1.27 10.80
C PHE A 240 -32.93 0.71 9.42
N LEU A 241 -32.74 -0.58 9.18
CA LEU A 241 -33.04 -1.21 7.89
C LEU A 241 -34.52 -1.21 7.56
N ASP A 242 -35.38 -1.46 8.56
CA ASP A 242 -36.82 -1.58 8.37
C ASP A 242 -37.52 -0.22 8.21
N LYS A 243 -37.03 0.82 8.90
CA LYS A 243 -37.69 2.14 8.93
C LYS A 243 -37.11 3.16 7.96
N THR A 244 -35.91 2.92 7.41
CA THR A 244 -35.18 3.93 6.62
C THR A 244 -35.23 3.62 5.12
N PRO A 245 -35.68 4.56 4.27
CA PRO A 245 -35.65 4.39 2.82
C PRO A 245 -34.25 4.14 2.27
N PHE A 246 -34.15 3.44 1.14
CA PHE A 246 -32.88 3.06 0.52
C PHE A 246 -31.91 4.23 0.31
N LEU A 247 -32.37 5.37 -0.20
CA LEU A 247 -31.50 6.54 -0.45
C LEU A 247 -30.92 7.10 0.85
N SER A 248 -31.69 7.11 1.94
CA SER A 248 -31.24 7.54 3.26
C SER A 248 -30.24 6.54 3.86
N ARG A 249 -30.47 5.24 3.67
CA ARG A 249 -29.49 4.18 4.02
C ARG A 249 -28.17 4.39 3.28
N LEU A 250 -28.22 4.70 1.98
CA LEU A 250 -27.04 4.96 1.15
C LEU A 250 -26.30 6.24 1.56
N GLY A 251 -27.03 7.30 1.91
CA GLY A 251 -26.45 8.52 2.46
C GLY A 251 -25.74 8.30 3.79
N TYR A 252 -26.36 7.56 4.71
CA TYR A 252 -25.72 7.20 5.97
C TYR A 252 -24.49 6.29 5.77
N LEU A 253 -24.56 5.35 4.82
CA LEU A 253 -23.42 4.52 4.43
C LEU A 253 -22.23 5.36 3.96
N TYR A 254 -22.48 6.43 3.19
CA TYR A 254 -21.44 7.38 2.82
C TYR A 254 -20.83 8.02 4.07
N VAL A 255 -21.63 8.63 4.94
CA VAL A 255 -21.17 9.32 6.16
C VAL A 255 -20.32 8.40 7.04
N VAL A 256 -20.80 7.19 7.32
CA VAL A 256 -20.09 6.25 8.19
C VAL A 256 -18.79 5.75 7.56
N THR A 257 -18.75 5.58 6.24
CA THR A 257 -17.52 5.25 5.52
C THR A 257 -16.53 6.40 5.59
N GLN A 258 -16.99 7.64 5.39
CA GLN A 258 -16.16 8.84 5.58
C GLN A 258 -15.60 8.94 6.99
N ALA A 259 -16.40 8.60 8.01
CA ALA A 259 -15.95 8.58 9.41
C ALA A 259 -14.89 7.51 9.70
N ALA A 260 -14.88 6.40 8.93
CA ALA A 260 -13.96 5.29 9.11
C ALA A 260 -12.62 5.45 8.35
N LYS A 261 -12.59 6.22 7.24
CA LYS A 261 -11.37 6.42 6.41
C LYS A 261 -10.18 7.07 7.13
N PRO A 262 -10.34 8.08 8.00
CA PRO A 262 -9.23 8.83 8.58
C PRO A 262 -8.20 7.96 9.33
N LYS A 263 -8.57 6.79 9.85
CA LYS A 263 -7.61 5.85 10.45
C LYS A 263 -6.53 5.36 9.48
N TYR A 264 -6.90 5.15 8.21
CA TYR A 264 -5.98 4.75 7.15
C TYR A 264 -5.11 5.94 6.71
N TYR A 265 -5.72 7.13 6.61
CA TYR A 265 -4.99 8.37 6.30
C TYR A 265 -3.94 8.68 7.35
N PHE A 266 -4.28 8.53 8.62
CA PHE A 266 -3.35 8.63 9.74
C PHE A 266 -2.19 7.63 9.60
N ALA A 267 -2.48 6.33 9.56
CA ALA A 267 -1.45 5.29 9.65
C ALA A 267 -0.51 5.28 8.43
N TRP A 268 -1.05 5.37 7.21
CA TRP A 268 -0.22 5.30 6.00
C TRP A 268 0.52 6.60 5.71
N THR A 269 -0.05 7.77 6.04
CA THR A 269 0.66 9.04 5.87
C THR A 269 1.79 9.18 6.89
N LEU A 270 1.61 8.68 8.12
CA LEU A 270 2.67 8.66 9.12
C LEU A 270 3.83 7.75 8.70
N ALA A 271 3.53 6.54 8.23
CA ALA A 271 4.55 5.62 7.73
C ALA A 271 5.32 6.21 6.52
N ASP A 272 4.62 6.90 5.63
CA ASP A 272 5.22 7.65 4.52
C ASP A 272 6.12 8.80 5.03
N ALA A 273 5.69 9.55 6.03
CA ALA A 273 6.50 10.58 6.68
C ALA A 273 7.81 10.03 7.27
N VAL A 274 7.78 8.84 7.88
CA VAL A 274 8.99 8.16 8.39
C VAL A 274 9.98 7.86 7.26
N ASN A 275 9.50 7.34 6.12
CA ASN A 275 10.36 7.06 4.97
C ASN A 275 10.94 8.36 4.37
N ASN A 276 10.15 9.42 4.31
CA ASN A 276 10.62 10.73 3.85
C ASN A 276 11.64 11.36 4.80
N ALA A 277 11.46 11.23 6.12
CA ALA A 277 12.42 11.72 7.11
C ALA A 277 13.79 11.05 6.97
N ALA A 278 13.81 9.77 6.58
CA ALA A 278 15.04 9.04 6.27
C ALA A 278 15.66 9.44 4.91
N GLY A 279 14.93 10.19 4.07
CA GLY A 279 15.31 10.59 2.71
C GLY A 279 14.85 9.62 1.61
N TYR A 280 14.15 8.54 1.93
CA TYR A 280 13.86 7.47 0.97
C TYR A 280 12.77 7.83 -0.05
N GLY A 281 11.75 8.60 0.32
CA GLY A 281 10.58 8.79 -0.56
C GLY A 281 10.74 9.82 -1.70
N PHE A 282 11.97 10.23 -2.05
CA PHE A 282 12.23 11.13 -3.17
C PHE A 282 11.90 10.48 -4.53
N SER A 283 11.13 11.16 -5.37
CA SER A 283 10.66 10.64 -6.68
C SER A 283 11.12 11.47 -7.89
N GLY A 284 11.98 12.46 -7.69
CA GLY A 284 12.47 13.36 -8.74
C GLY A 284 11.90 14.77 -8.63
N VAL A 285 11.66 15.43 -9.76
CA VAL A 285 11.09 16.78 -9.83
C VAL A 285 9.77 16.78 -10.60
N ASP A 286 8.92 17.76 -10.32
CA ASP A 286 7.75 18.08 -11.14
C ASP A 286 8.10 18.96 -12.35
N GLU A 287 7.09 19.27 -13.17
CA GLU A 287 7.22 20.15 -14.36
C GLU A 287 7.71 21.56 -14.01
N LYS A 288 7.51 22.01 -12.77
CA LYS A 288 7.95 23.31 -12.26
C LYS A 288 9.37 23.26 -11.68
N GLY A 289 9.99 22.09 -11.64
CA GLY A 289 11.32 21.86 -11.07
C GLY A 289 11.32 21.67 -9.54
N THR A 290 10.16 21.51 -8.91
CA THR A 290 10.04 21.29 -7.46
C THR A 290 10.29 19.83 -7.13
N PHE A 291 11.08 19.57 -6.08
CA PHE A 291 11.36 18.22 -5.61
C PHE A 291 10.10 17.53 -5.08
N ARG A 292 9.88 16.30 -5.53
CA ARG A 292 8.75 15.45 -5.14
C ARG A 292 9.18 14.36 -4.16
N TRP A 293 8.29 14.09 -3.21
CA TRP A 293 8.50 13.19 -2.08
C TRP A 293 7.34 12.20 -1.93
N ASP A 294 6.90 11.64 -3.06
CA ASP A 294 5.74 10.76 -3.20
C ASP A 294 6.10 9.37 -3.75
N LEU A 295 7.39 8.99 -3.81
CA LEU A 295 7.85 7.70 -4.36
C LEU A 295 7.14 6.52 -3.70
N LEU A 296 6.92 6.63 -2.39
CA LEU A 296 6.39 5.59 -1.52
C LEU A 296 5.00 5.93 -0.98
N SER A 297 4.38 7.00 -1.48
CA SER A 297 3.06 7.40 -1.00
C SER A 297 2.03 6.33 -1.31
N ASN A 298 1.30 5.92 -0.27
CA ASN A 298 0.19 4.97 -0.37
C ASN A 298 -1.15 5.66 -0.60
N LEU A 299 -1.21 6.98 -0.46
CA LEU A 299 -2.44 7.74 -0.52
C LEU A 299 -2.22 9.01 -1.32
N ASN A 300 -3.17 9.30 -2.20
CA ASN A 300 -3.41 10.64 -2.69
C ASN A 300 -4.82 11.05 -2.28
N ILE A 301 -4.92 11.68 -1.09
CA ILE A 301 -6.20 11.99 -0.45
C ILE A 301 -7.06 12.88 -1.35
N TRP A 302 -6.47 13.88 -2.01
CA TRP A 302 -7.21 14.74 -2.92
C TRP A 302 -7.89 13.94 -4.03
N ASN A 303 -7.13 13.10 -4.74
CA ASN A 303 -7.67 12.29 -5.83
C ASN A 303 -8.67 11.23 -5.34
N ILE A 304 -8.56 10.76 -4.09
CA ILE A 304 -9.54 9.87 -3.48
C ILE A 304 -10.86 10.61 -3.24
N GLU A 305 -10.81 11.77 -2.59
CA GLU A 305 -12.01 12.53 -2.23
C GLU A 305 -12.69 13.14 -3.45
N THR A 306 -11.96 13.48 -4.51
CA THR A 306 -12.50 14.06 -5.75
C THR A 306 -12.63 13.04 -6.89
N ALA A 307 -12.54 11.73 -6.62
CA ALA A 307 -12.57 10.71 -7.67
C ALA A 307 -13.89 10.72 -8.45
N THR A 308 -13.82 10.94 -9.77
CA THR A 308 -14.99 10.85 -10.69
C THR A 308 -15.11 9.49 -11.37
N SER A 309 -14.28 8.52 -10.98
CA SER A 309 -14.40 7.13 -11.46
C SER A 309 -13.84 6.15 -10.44
N PHE A 310 -14.42 4.94 -10.42
CA PHE A 310 -13.97 3.86 -9.54
C PHE A 310 -12.49 3.51 -9.73
N LYS A 311 -12.01 3.54 -10.98
CA LYS A 311 -10.60 3.35 -11.32
C LYS A 311 -9.70 4.40 -10.65
N MET A 312 -10.05 5.69 -10.80
CA MET A 312 -9.30 6.79 -10.18
C MET A 312 -9.24 6.63 -8.65
N TYR A 313 -10.33 6.21 -8.01
CA TYR A 313 -10.34 5.96 -6.57
C TYR A 313 -9.35 4.86 -6.19
N ILE A 314 -9.43 3.69 -6.83
CA ILE A 314 -8.58 2.53 -6.51
C ILE A 314 -7.10 2.82 -6.77
N GLU A 315 -6.77 3.53 -7.86
CA GLU A 315 -5.38 3.85 -8.19
C GLU A 315 -4.72 4.82 -7.20
N ASN A 316 -5.50 5.53 -6.39
CA ASN A 316 -5.02 6.50 -5.40
C ASN A 316 -5.16 6.00 -3.95
N TRP A 317 -5.80 4.84 -3.73
CA TRP A 317 -5.95 4.18 -2.43
C TRP A 317 -5.01 2.99 -2.31
N ASN A 318 -4.12 3.01 -1.31
CA ASN A 318 -3.11 1.96 -1.09
C ASN A 318 -2.25 1.73 -2.35
N ILE A 319 -1.70 2.81 -2.90
CA ILE A 319 -1.03 2.90 -4.19
C ILE A 319 0.06 1.82 -4.37
N GLN A 320 0.89 1.58 -3.35
CA GLN A 320 1.99 0.60 -3.47
C GLN A 320 1.47 -0.84 -3.48
N THR A 321 0.36 -1.11 -2.80
CA THR A 321 -0.33 -2.41 -2.89
C THR A 321 -0.96 -2.61 -4.26
N ALA A 322 -1.59 -1.57 -4.83
CA ALA A 322 -2.12 -1.62 -6.19
C ALA A 322 -1.01 -1.86 -7.22
N ALA A 323 0.15 -1.20 -7.06
CA ALA A 323 1.32 -1.42 -7.90
C ALA A 323 1.89 -2.85 -7.76
N TRP A 324 1.94 -3.39 -6.53
CA TRP A 324 2.31 -4.78 -6.29
C TRP A 324 1.35 -5.73 -7.02
N LEU A 325 0.04 -5.61 -6.78
CA LEU A 325 -1.01 -6.42 -7.41
C LEU A 325 -0.89 -6.40 -8.94
N LYS A 326 -0.64 -5.22 -9.51
CA LYS A 326 -0.41 -5.08 -10.95
C LYS A 326 0.79 -5.90 -11.41
N ARG A 327 1.94 -5.73 -10.75
CA ARG A 327 3.23 -6.31 -11.16
C ARG A 327 3.34 -7.81 -10.94
N VAL A 328 2.75 -8.34 -9.87
CA VAL A 328 2.84 -9.78 -9.54
C VAL A 328 1.68 -10.59 -10.09
N CYS A 329 0.55 -9.97 -10.40
CA CYS A 329 -0.66 -10.66 -10.87
C CYS A 329 -1.19 -10.09 -12.18
N TYR A 330 -1.68 -8.85 -12.22
CA TYR A 330 -2.39 -8.33 -13.39
C TYR A 330 -1.60 -8.46 -14.70
N ASP A 331 -0.35 -7.98 -14.72
CA ASP A 331 0.52 -8.01 -15.91
C ASP A 331 1.02 -9.41 -16.27
N ARG A 332 0.87 -10.38 -15.36
CA ARG A 332 1.35 -11.77 -15.50
C ARG A 332 0.22 -12.78 -15.67
N ALA A 333 -1.02 -12.34 -15.50
CA ALA A 333 -2.19 -13.19 -15.57
C ALA A 333 -2.47 -13.58 -17.02
N PRO A 334 -2.53 -14.89 -17.34
CA PRO A 334 -2.77 -15.33 -18.71
C PRO A 334 -4.22 -15.05 -19.18
N TRP A 335 -5.17 -15.01 -18.24
CA TRP A 335 -6.59 -14.80 -18.51
C TRP A 335 -7.25 -14.06 -17.35
N TYR A 336 -8.32 -13.32 -17.65
CA TYR A 336 -9.11 -12.54 -16.69
C TYR A 336 -8.27 -11.74 -15.67
N PRO A 337 -7.31 -10.90 -16.12
CA PRO A 337 -6.33 -10.27 -15.23
C PRO A 337 -6.98 -9.44 -14.12
N THR A 338 -8.10 -8.76 -14.42
CA THR A 338 -8.89 -8.03 -13.42
C THR A 338 -9.41 -8.97 -12.33
N ALA A 339 -10.10 -10.06 -12.69
CA ALA A 339 -10.70 -10.96 -11.71
C ALA A 339 -9.65 -11.64 -10.83
N LEU A 340 -8.56 -12.15 -11.43
CA LEU A 340 -7.45 -12.76 -10.69
C LEU A 340 -6.79 -11.77 -9.72
N THR A 341 -6.65 -10.50 -10.12
CA THR A 341 -6.07 -9.47 -9.26
C THR A 341 -6.94 -9.18 -8.04
N PHE A 342 -8.27 -9.09 -8.22
CA PHE A 342 -9.20 -8.90 -7.10
C PHE A 342 -9.26 -10.13 -6.18
N ILE A 343 -9.19 -11.34 -6.74
CA ILE A 343 -9.11 -12.59 -5.94
C ILE A 343 -7.81 -12.63 -5.14
N LEU A 344 -6.67 -12.29 -5.74
CA LEU A 344 -5.41 -12.19 -5.02
C LEU A 344 -5.48 -11.16 -3.90
N SER A 345 -6.11 -10.00 -4.16
CA SER A 345 -6.32 -8.99 -3.14
C SER A 345 -7.14 -9.53 -1.97
N ALA A 346 -8.22 -10.28 -2.23
CA ALA A 346 -9.01 -10.94 -1.18
C ALA A 346 -8.16 -11.90 -0.33
N LEU A 347 -7.43 -12.80 -0.99
CA LEU A 347 -6.57 -13.78 -0.31
C LEU A 347 -5.48 -13.12 0.54
N TRP A 348 -4.92 -12.00 0.06
CA TRP A 348 -3.90 -11.25 0.79
C TRP A 348 -4.46 -10.62 2.08
N HIS A 349 -5.68 -10.09 2.03
CA HIS A 349 -6.36 -9.54 3.22
C HIS A 349 -6.76 -10.62 4.23
N GLY A 350 -7.08 -11.82 3.75
CA GLY A 350 -7.26 -13.01 4.57
C GLY A 350 -8.55 -13.77 4.28
N ILE A 351 -8.94 -14.65 5.20
CA ILE A 351 -10.02 -15.63 4.96
C ILE A 351 -11.40 -15.18 5.43
N TYR A 352 -11.54 -13.94 5.93
CA TYR A 352 -12.84 -13.42 6.36
C TYR A 352 -13.78 -13.24 5.16
N PRO A 353 -15.02 -13.75 5.20
CA PRO A 353 -15.96 -13.69 4.08
C PRO A 353 -16.21 -12.28 3.54
N GLY A 354 -16.22 -11.26 4.41
CA GLY A 354 -16.41 -9.86 4.02
C GLY A 354 -15.39 -9.35 2.98
N TYR A 355 -14.15 -9.87 3.02
CA TYR A 355 -13.16 -9.55 1.99
C TYR A 355 -13.60 -10.06 0.63
N TYR A 356 -14.01 -11.33 0.54
CA TYR A 356 -14.44 -11.92 -0.73
C TYR A 356 -15.66 -11.22 -1.31
N PHE A 357 -16.65 -10.87 -0.49
CA PHE A 357 -17.80 -10.06 -0.94
C PHE A 357 -17.36 -8.71 -1.50
N THR A 358 -16.42 -8.03 -0.84
CA THR A 358 -15.87 -6.74 -1.28
C THR A 358 -15.20 -6.86 -2.63
N PHE A 359 -14.26 -7.80 -2.78
CA PHE A 359 -13.46 -7.91 -3.99
C PHE A 359 -14.26 -8.48 -5.16
N LEU A 360 -15.21 -9.40 -4.93
CA LEU A 360 -16.14 -9.86 -5.97
C LEU A 360 -17.04 -8.72 -6.48
N THR A 361 -17.61 -7.92 -5.56
CA THR A 361 -18.37 -6.72 -5.92
C THR A 361 -17.50 -5.72 -6.67
N GLY A 362 -16.25 -5.55 -6.24
CA GLY A 362 -15.25 -4.70 -6.88
C GLY A 362 -14.95 -5.09 -8.33
N ILE A 363 -14.97 -6.39 -8.67
CA ILE A 363 -14.84 -6.85 -10.07
C ILE A 363 -16.00 -6.30 -10.91
N LEU A 364 -17.24 -6.53 -10.47
CA LEU A 364 -18.44 -6.12 -11.19
C LEU A 364 -18.49 -4.59 -11.37
N ILE A 365 -18.26 -3.84 -10.29
CA ILE A 365 -18.26 -2.38 -10.31
C ILE A 365 -17.12 -1.84 -11.19
N THR A 366 -15.94 -2.45 -11.17
CA THR A 366 -14.83 -2.04 -12.05
C THR A 366 -15.18 -2.20 -13.53
N LEU A 367 -15.77 -3.34 -13.90
CA LEU A 367 -16.17 -3.61 -15.28
C LEU A 367 -17.29 -2.67 -15.73
N ALA A 368 -18.32 -2.49 -14.90
CA ALA A 368 -19.42 -1.58 -15.17
C ALA A 368 -18.95 -0.12 -15.30
N ALA A 369 -18.15 0.37 -14.33
CA ALA A 369 -17.63 1.73 -14.35
C ALA A 369 -16.77 1.99 -15.59
N ARG A 370 -15.95 1.01 -16.02
CA ARG A 370 -15.15 1.10 -17.25
C ARG A 370 -16.04 1.17 -18.49
N ALA A 371 -17.07 0.32 -18.58
CA ALA A 371 -18.00 0.31 -19.71
C ALA A 371 -18.74 1.65 -19.82
N ILE A 372 -19.29 2.18 -18.72
CA ILE A 372 -19.97 3.48 -18.70
C ILE A 372 -19.01 4.60 -19.09
N ARG A 373 -17.80 4.63 -18.52
CA ARG A 373 -16.80 5.67 -18.82
C ARG A 373 -16.42 5.68 -20.30
N ASN A 374 -16.26 4.50 -20.91
CA ASN A 374 -15.84 4.39 -22.32
C ASN A 374 -16.98 4.73 -23.30
N ASN A 375 -18.23 4.39 -22.96
CA ASN A 375 -19.36 4.53 -23.87
C ASN A 375 -20.21 5.78 -23.66
N CYS A 376 -20.15 6.42 -22.48
CA CYS A 376 -21.01 7.54 -22.15
C CYS A 376 -20.25 8.87 -22.03
N ARG A 377 -18.98 8.87 -21.60
CA ARG A 377 -18.27 10.10 -21.23
C ARG A 377 -18.22 11.12 -22.35
N HIS A 378 -17.98 10.70 -23.60
CA HIS A 378 -17.78 11.61 -24.73
C HIS A 378 -19.00 12.50 -25.01
N TYR A 379 -20.22 12.05 -24.71
CA TYR A 379 -21.43 12.86 -24.85
C TYR A 379 -21.47 14.06 -23.91
N PHE A 380 -20.72 14.03 -22.81
CA PHE A 380 -20.73 15.08 -21.79
C PHE A 380 -19.55 16.05 -21.88
N LEU A 381 -18.68 15.91 -22.89
CA LEU A 381 -17.48 16.74 -23.03
C LEU A 381 -17.68 17.95 -23.97
N SER A 382 -18.86 18.10 -24.56
CA SER A 382 -19.14 19.12 -25.57
C SER A 382 -19.19 20.55 -25.04
N SER A 383 -19.53 20.75 -23.76
CA SER A 383 -19.55 22.06 -23.12
C SER A 383 -19.07 22.00 -21.67
N VAL A 384 -18.54 23.13 -21.16
CA VAL A 384 -18.05 23.24 -19.78
C VAL A 384 -19.14 22.92 -18.74
N PRO A 385 -20.38 23.48 -18.83
CA PRO A 385 -21.43 23.17 -17.86
C PRO A 385 -21.82 21.69 -17.87
N LEU A 386 -21.92 21.08 -19.05
CA LEU A 386 -22.27 19.67 -19.18
C LEU A 386 -21.17 18.76 -18.60
N LYS A 387 -19.90 19.11 -18.82
CA LYS A 387 -18.77 18.42 -18.23
C LYS A 387 -18.79 18.52 -16.71
N ILE A 388 -19.05 19.71 -16.15
CA ILE A 388 -19.15 19.91 -14.69
C ILE A 388 -20.29 19.07 -14.12
N ALA A 389 -21.47 19.08 -14.75
CA ALA A 389 -22.60 18.25 -14.32
C ALA A 389 -22.24 16.76 -14.34
N TYR A 390 -21.59 16.28 -15.39
CA TYR A 390 -21.10 14.91 -15.49
C TYR A 390 -20.06 14.59 -14.41
N ASP A 391 -19.09 15.47 -14.17
CA ASP A 391 -18.05 15.29 -13.16
C ASP A 391 -18.68 15.21 -11.75
N VAL A 392 -19.67 16.05 -11.42
CA VAL A 392 -20.41 15.99 -10.15
C VAL A 392 -21.21 14.69 -10.01
N VAL A 393 -21.98 14.31 -11.03
CA VAL A 393 -22.80 13.08 -10.99
C VAL A 393 -21.91 11.84 -10.87
N THR A 394 -20.83 11.77 -11.65
CA THR A 394 -19.90 10.63 -11.60
C THR A 394 -19.08 10.61 -10.32
N TRP A 395 -18.79 11.76 -9.72
CA TRP A 395 -18.21 11.84 -8.39
C TRP A 395 -19.15 11.23 -7.33
N VAL A 396 -20.41 11.67 -7.25
CA VAL A 396 -21.40 11.10 -6.32
C VAL A 396 -21.53 9.60 -6.53
N ALA A 397 -21.74 9.16 -7.77
CA ALA A 397 -21.88 7.74 -8.10
C ALA A 397 -20.63 6.93 -7.72
N THR A 398 -19.44 7.47 -7.95
CA THR A 398 -18.17 6.81 -7.58
C THR A 398 -18.04 6.65 -6.08
N GLN A 399 -18.28 7.72 -5.30
CA GLN A 399 -18.16 7.67 -3.85
C GLN A 399 -19.15 6.65 -3.25
N LEU A 400 -20.40 6.67 -3.71
CA LEU A 400 -21.42 5.72 -3.25
C LEU A 400 -21.10 4.28 -3.65
N ALA A 401 -20.65 4.05 -4.89
CA ALA A 401 -20.25 2.72 -5.36
C ALA A 401 -19.07 2.15 -4.55
N VAL A 402 -18.09 2.98 -4.19
CA VAL A 402 -16.98 2.58 -3.32
C VAL A 402 -17.48 2.24 -1.92
N CYS A 403 -18.29 3.11 -1.30
CA CYS A 403 -18.83 2.86 0.03
C CYS A 403 -19.62 1.55 0.08
N TYR A 404 -20.47 1.31 -0.91
CA TYR A 404 -21.22 0.06 -1.05
C TYR A 404 -20.31 -1.16 -1.23
N THR A 405 -19.29 -1.04 -2.09
CA THR A 405 -18.34 -2.14 -2.36
C THR A 405 -17.54 -2.50 -1.11
N VAL A 406 -17.14 -1.52 -0.30
CA VAL A 406 -16.24 -1.71 0.86
C VAL A 406 -16.99 -2.04 2.15
N ALA A 407 -18.31 -1.83 2.23
CA ALA A 407 -19.09 -2.13 3.44
C ALA A 407 -18.84 -3.56 3.99
N PRO A 408 -18.85 -4.64 3.17
CA PRO A 408 -18.56 -6.00 3.64
C PRO A 408 -17.15 -6.16 4.21
N PHE A 409 -16.16 -5.42 3.67
CA PHE A 409 -14.77 -5.44 4.11
C PHE A 409 -14.67 -5.08 5.60
N VAL A 410 -15.50 -4.15 6.05
CA VAL A 410 -15.51 -3.68 7.42
C VAL A 410 -16.30 -4.62 8.33
N MET A 411 -17.34 -5.27 7.81
CA MET A 411 -18.18 -6.21 8.57
C MET A 411 -17.52 -7.57 8.79
N LEU A 412 -16.61 -7.99 7.89
CA LEU A 412 -15.85 -9.26 7.92
C LEU A 412 -16.68 -10.55 7.82
N ALA A 413 -17.97 -10.53 8.12
CA ALA A 413 -18.84 -11.70 8.26
C ALA A 413 -19.94 -11.81 7.20
N VAL A 414 -20.41 -13.04 6.96
CA VAL A 414 -21.47 -13.36 5.97
C VAL A 414 -22.81 -12.75 6.35
N GLU A 415 -23.30 -13.04 7.55
CA GLU A 415 -24.65 -12.65 7.98
C GLU A 415 -24.86 -11.12 7.95
N PRO A 416 -23.99 -10.29 8.55
CA PRO A 416 -24.05 -8.83 8.40
C PRO A 416 -24.03 -8.36 6.95
N THR A 417 -23.22 -8.98 6.10
CA THR A 417 -23.10 -8.61 4.69
C THR A 417 -24.38 -8.92 3.92
N ILE A 418 -24.95 -10.12 4.11
CA ILE A 418 -26.22 -10.49 3.47
C ILE A 418 -27.35 -9.59 3.97
N LYS A 419 -27.36 -9.28 5.26
CA LYS A 419 -28.35 -8.37 5.86
C LYS A 419 -28.25 -6.96 5.27
N PHE A 420 -27.03 -6.46 5.03
CA PHE A 420 -26.79 -5.17 4.39
C PHE A 420 -27.28 -5.12 2.94
N TYR A 421 -27.16 -6.22 2.19
CA TYR A 421 -27.59 -6.32 0.79
C TYR A 421 -29.10 -6.52 0.61
N LYS A 422 -29.84 -6.86 1.67
CA LYS A 422 -31.31 -6.83 1.70
C LYS A 422 -31.80 -5.39 1.90
#